data_AF-A0A0V0H0K0-F1
#
_entry.id   AF-A0A0V0H0K0-F1
#
_cell.length_a   1.000
_cell.length_b   1.000
_cell.length_c   1.000
_cell.angle_alpha   90.00
_cell.angle_beta   90.00
_cell.angle_gamma   90.00
#
_symmetry.space_group_name_H-M   'P 1'
#
loop_
_entity.id
_entity.type
_entity.pdbx_description
1 polymer ?
#
loop_
_entity_poly.entity_id
_entity_poly.type
_entity_poly.pdbx_seq_one_letter_code
_entity_poly.pdbx_strand_id
1 'polypeptide(L)'
;MVFGKFSNRTCHLSLANPGDLNYPAISAVFPEKVSVLTLHRTVTNVGSPISNYHVVVSSFKGAVVKVEPAQLNFTSKNQKLSYKVTFKTISRQKAPEFGSLIWKDGTHKVRSPIAITWLASP
;
A
#
# COMPACT_ATOMS: atom_id res chain seq x y z
N MET A 1 -1.10 -15.42 8.34
CA MET A 1 -0.02 -15.63 9.31
C MET A 1 0.23 -17.14 9.37
N VAL A 2 1.45 -17.60 9.07
CA VAL A 2 1.82 -19.03 9.16
C VAL A 2 3.04 -19.10 10.05
N PHE A 3 3.00 -19.92 11.09
CA PHE A 3 4.18 -20.31 11.84
C PHE A 3 4.78 -21.54 11.17
N GLY A 4 6.00 -21.44 10.66
CA GLY A 4 6.68 -22.53 9.95
C GLY A 4 8.18 -22.52 10.24
N LYS A 5 8.70 -23.68 10.63
CA LYS A 5 10.12 -23.95 10.91
C LYS A 5 10.94 -23.66 9.65
N PHE A 6 12.04 -22.91 9.78
CA PHE A 6 12.95 -22.57 8.67
C PHE A 6 13.43 -23.84 7.96
N SER A 7 12.93 -24.06 6.75
CA SER A 7 13.54 -24.94 5.76
C SER A 7 14.15 -24.04 4.70
N ASN A 8 15.37 -24.37 4.26
CA ASN A 8 16.21 -23.61 3.34
C ASN A 8 15.49 -23.43 1.99
N ARG A 9 14.63 -22.41 1.90
CA ARG A 9 13.85 -22.09 0.71
C ARG A 9 14.45 -20.86 0.06
N THR A 10 15.10 -21.05 -1.07
CA THR A 10 15.44 -19.97 -2.00
C THR A 10 14.16 -19.41 -2.59
N CYS A 11 13.81 -18.20 -2.15
CA CYS A 11 12.69 -17.46 -2.73
C CYS A 11 13.16 -16.84 -4.05
N HIS A 12 12.80 -17.45 -5.18
CA HIS A 12 13.16 -16.95 -6.51
C HIS A 12 12.45 -15.64 -6.87
N LEU A 13 11.38 -15.25 -6.16
CA LEU A 13 10.79 -13.92 -6.24
C LEU A 13 11.42 -13.01 -5.19
N SER A 14 12.43 -12.25 -5.60
CA SER A 14 12.94 -11.10 -4.84
C SER A 14 12.00 -9.92 -5.04
N LEU A 15 11.27 -9.54 -4.00
CA LEU A 15 10.59 -8.24 -3.94
C LEU A 15 11.60 -7.19 -3.47
N ALA A 16 11.59 -6.00 -4.08
CA ALA A 16 12.49 -4.90 -3.69
C ALA A 16 12.23 -4.45 -2.25
N ASN A 17 10.99 -4.56 -1.77
CA ASN A 17 10.61 -4.31 -0.39
C ASN A 17 9.62 -5.39 0.10
N PRO A 18 9.71 -5.86 1.37
CA PRO A 18 8.66 -6.72 1.96
C PRO A 18 7.25 -6.11 1.85
N GLY A 19 7.17 -4.78 1.85
CA GLY A 19 5.96 -4.02 1.62
C GLY A 19 5.42 -4.09 0.20
N ASP A 20 6.13 -4.60 -0.81
CA ASP A 20 5.66 -4.75 -2.19
C ASP A 20 4.81 -6.01 -2.42
N LEU A 21 4.64 -6.85 -1.39
CA LEU A 21 3.67 -7.94 -1.45
C LEU A 21 2.30 -7.34 -1.77
N ASN A 22 1.60 -7.90 -2.77
CA ASN A 22 0.26 -7.47 -3.15
C ASN A 22 -0.79 -7.91 -2.11
N TYR A 23 -0.63 -7.42 -0.89
CA TYR A 23 -1.45 -7.72 0.27
C TYR A 23 -2.48 -6.62 0.45
N PRO A 24 -3.72 -6.93 0.88
CA PRO A 24 -4.80 -5.94 1.05
C PRO A 24 -4.57 -4.96 2.22
N ALA A 25 -3.39 -4.96 2.84
CA ALA A 25 -2.96 -3.99 3.84
C ALA A 25 -1.57 -3.43 3.47
N ILE A 26 -1.30 -2.22 3.94
CA ILE A 26 -0.06 -1.49 3.67
C ILE A 26 0.62 -1.20 5.01
N SER A 27 1.86 -1.67 5.15
CA SER A 27 2.73 -1.33 6.27
C SER A 27 3.89 -0.49 5.76
N ALA A 28 4.00 0.74 6.25
CA ALA A 28 5.08 1.66 5.92
C ALA A 28 5.97 1.84 7.16
N VAL A 29 7.17 1.26 7.09
CA VAL A 29 8.16 1.33 8.18
C VAL A 29 9.29 2.25 7.78
N PHE A 30 9.58 3.24 8.63
CA PHE A 30 10.61 4.25 8.43
C PHE A 30 11.77 4.07 9.44
N PRO A 31 12.85 3.37 9.05
CA PRO A 31 14.14 3.44 9.74
C PRO A 31 14.69 4.87 9.79
N GLU A 32 15.68 5.14 10.66
CA GLU A 32 16.20 6.49 10.91
C GLU A 32 16.68 7.22 9.64
N LYS A 33 17.33 6.49 8.73
CA LYS A 33 17.90 7.05 7.49
C LYS A 33 16.92 7.06 6.31
N VAL A 34 15.68 6.61 6.51
CA VAL A 34 14.68 6.51 5.44
C VAL A 34 13.60 7.55 5.67
N SER A 35 13.44 8.44 4.70
CA SER A 35 12.42 9.50 4.71
C SER A 35 11.33 9.30 3.66
N VAL A 36 11.59 8.47 2.64
CA VAL A 36 10.66 8.16 1.55
C VAL A 36 10.59 6.66 1.33
N LEU A 37 9.37 6.13 1.20
CA LEU A 37 9.10 4.74 0.89
C LEU A 37 8.06 4.69 -0.24
N THR A 38 8.35 3.96 -1.31
CA THR A 38 7.39 3.73 -2.40
C THR A 38 7.06 2.25 -2.47
N LEU A 39 5.76 1.94 -2.48
CA LEU A 39 5.23 0.58 -2.58
C LEU A 39 4.42 0.43 -3.86
N HIS A 40 4.55 -0.73 -4.51
CA HIS A 40 3.80 -1.05 -5.72
C HIS A 40 2.64 -2.00 -5.39
N ARG A 41 1.49 -1.75 -6.01
CA ARG A 41 0.27 -2.55 -5.85
C ARG A 41 -0.36 -2.80 -7.20
N THR A 42 -1.01 -3.96 -7.33
CA THR A 42 -1.75 -4.33 -8.52
C THR A 42 -3.13 -4.80 -8.10
N VAL A 43 -4.16 -4.16 -8.64
CA VAL A 43 -5.56 -4.55 -8.40
C VAL A 43 -6.12 -5.21 -9.64
N THR A 44 -6.96 -6.21 -9.43
CA THR A 44 -7.70 -6.91 -10.49
C THR A 44 -9.17 -6.51 -10.38
N ASN A 45 -9.77 -6.05 -11.48
CA ASN A 45 -11.21 -5.81 -11.50
C ASN A 45 -11.98 -7.12 -11.57
N VAL A 46 -12.75 -7.43 -10.53
CA VAL A 46 -13.59 -8.63 -10.46
C VAL A 46 -15.08 -8.32 -10.62
N GLY A 47 -15.44 -7.04 -10.76
CA GLY A 47 -16.81 -6.55 -10.89
C GLY A 47 -17.20 -6.21 -12.33
N SER A 48 -17.94 -5.10 -12.49
CA SER A 48 -18.39 -4.60 -13.79
C SER A 48 -17.21 -4.32 -14.73
N PRO A 49 -17.27 -4.72 -16.01
CA PRO A 49 -16.14 -4.60 -16.95
C PRO A 49 -15.62 -3.17 -17.10
N ILE A 50 -16.54 -2.19 -17.15
CA ILE A 50 -16.21 -0.77 -17.26
C ILE A 50 -16.46 -0.14 -15.90
N SER A 51 -15.40 0.36 -15.25
CA SER A 51 -15.48 1.03 -13.95
C SER A 51 -14.33 2.02 -13.76
N ASN A 52 -14.63 3.15 -13.11
CA ASN A 52 -13.64 4.17 -12.75
C ASN A 52 -13.59 4.30 -11.23
N TYR A 53 -12.42 4.04 -10.65
CA TYR A 53 -12.19 4.19 -9.23
C TYR A 53 -11.30 5.40 -8.94
N HIS A 54 -11.74 6.25 -8.01
CA HIS A 54 -10.95 7.34 -7.45
C HIS A 54 -10.35 6.95 -6.10
N VAL A 55 -9.10 7.35 -5.87
CA VAL A 55 -8.44 7.12 -4.58
C VAL A 55 -8.78 8.19 -3.55
N VAL A 56 -8.96 7.74 -2.31
CA VAL A 56 -9.03 8.58 -1.12
C VAL A 56 -8.07 8.01 -0.09
N VAL A 57 -7.24 8.84 0.51
CA VAL A 57 -6.26 8.43 1.53
C VAL A 57 -6.51 9.20 2.81
N SER A 58 -6.42 8.51 3.95
CA SER A 58 -6.43 9.17 5.25
C SER A 58 -5.30 10.19 5.37
N SER A 59 -5.56 11.29 6.08
CA SER A 59 -4.49 12.20 6.49
C SER A 59 -3.70 11.60 7.64
N PHE A 60 -2.39 11.80 7.62
CA PHE A 60 -1.46 11.38 8.66
C PHE A 60 -0.70 12.60 9.17
N LYS A 61 -0.38 12.65 10.47
CA LYS A 61 0.35 13.77 11.06
C LYS A 61 1.83 13.71 10.70
N GLY A 62 2.39 12.50 10.70
CA GLY A 62 3.81 12.27 10.50
C GLY A 62 4.25 12.03 9.06
N ALA A 63 3.32 11.81 8.13
CA ALA A 63 3.64 11.51 6.74
C ALA A 63 2.64 12.09 5.74
N VAL A 64 3.13 12.38 4.53
CA VAL A 64 2.31 12.63 3.36
C VAL A 64 2.28 11.36 2.52
N VAL A 65 1.09 10.99 2.03
CA VAL A 65 0.88 9.82 1.19
C VAL A 65 0.39 10.26 -0.18
N LYS A 66 1.11 9.86 -1.22
CA LYS A 66 0.77 10.13 -2.62
C LYS A 66 0.48 8.81 -3.34
N VAL A 67 -0.58 8.79 -4.15
CA VAL A 67 -0.95 7.62 -4.96
C VAL A 67 -0.96 8.01 -6.43
N GLU A 68 -0.31 7.21 -7.26
CA GLU A 68 -0.21 7.44 -8.71
C GLU A 68 -0.49 6.14 -9.49
N PRO A 69 -1.42 6.15 -10.47
CA PRO A 69 -2.36 7.24 -10.77
C PRO A 69 -3.41 7.44 -9.66
N ALA A 70 -4.04 8.62 -9.59
CA ALA A 70 -5.12 8.89 -8.62
C ALA A 70 -6.49 8.30 -9.04
N GLN A 71 -6.58 7.78 -10.27
CA GLN A 71 -7.74 7.13 -10.84
C GLN A 71 -7.34 5.82 -11.52
N LEU A 72 -8.18 4.80 -11.40
CA LEU A 72 -8.02 3.53 -12.10
C LEU A 72 -9.23 3.29 -13.00
N ASN A 73 -8.98 3.26 -14.29
CA ASN A 73 -9.98 3.09 -15.34
C ASN A 73 -9.92 1.67 -15.90
N PHE A 74 -10.85 0.82 -15.44
CA PHE A 74 -11.01 -0.52 -16.00
C PHE A 74 -11.94 -0.47 -17.21
N THR A 75 -11.54 -1.16 -18.27
CA THR A 75 -12.26 -1.30 -19.53
C THR A 75 -12.73 -2.74 -19.77
N SER A 76 -12.21 -3.72 -19.02
CA SER A 76 -12.67 -5.11 -19.08
C SER A 76 -12.66 -5.80 -17.71
N LYS A 77 -13.43 -6.89 -17.62
CA LYS A 77 -13.44 -7.77 -16.44
C LYS A 77 -12.10 -8.52 -16.36
N ASN A 78 -11.60 -8.73 -15.16
CA ASN A 78 -10.30 -9.33 -14.85
C ASN A 78 -9.08 -8.52 -15.31
N GLN A 79 -9.27 -7.30 -15.82
CA GLN A 79 -8.17 -6.40 -16.11
C GLN A 79 -7.39 -6.09 -14.83
N LYS A 80 -6.06 -6.10 -14.95
CA LYS A 80 -5.13 -5.73 -13.89
C LYS A 80 -4.58 -4.34 -14.15
N LEU A 81 -4.61 -3.49 -13.14
CA LEU A 81 -3.98 -2.18 -13.17
C LEU A 81 -3.08 -2.02 -11.95
N SER A 82 -1.92 -1.39 -12.17
CA SER A 82 -0.95 -1.14 -11.12
C SER A 82 -0.95 0.33 -10.71
N TYR A 83 -0.72 0.57 -9.43
CA TYR A 83 -0.49 1.90 -8.87
C TYR A 83 0.66 1.85 -7.87
N LYS A 84 1.27 3.00 -7.63
CA LYS A 84 2.29 3.16 -6.61
C LYS A 84 1.79 4.06 -5.50
N VAL A 85 2.20 3.75 -4.27
CA VAL A 85 1.91 4.53 -3.07
C VAL A 85 3.24 5.00 -2.50
N THR A 86 3.46 6.31 -2.52
CA THR A 86 4.65 6.95 -1.98
C THR A 86 4.32 7.58 -0.63
N PHE A 87 5.00 7.13 0.40
CA PHE A 87 4.97 7.69 1.74
C PHE A 87 6.21 8.57 1.92
N LYS A 88 6.02 9.82 2.32
CA LYS A 88 7.10 10.74 2.69
C LYS A 88 6.92 11.18 4.13
N THR A 89 7.89 10.90 4.98
CA THR A 89 7.89 11.38 6.37
C THR A 89 8.07 12.90 6.39
N ILE A 90 7.21 13.58 7.15
CA ILE A 90 7.31 15.02 7.44
C ILE A 90 7.62 15.30 8.91
N SER A 91 7.21 14.41 9.82
CA SER A 91 7.50 14.49 11.24
C SER A 91 7.48 13.08 11.83
N ARG A 92 8.59 12.64 12.45
CA ARG A 92 8.66 11.29 13.03
C ARG A 92 7.80 11.25 14.30
N GLN A 93 6.84 10.34 14.35
CA GLN A 93 5.99 10.17 15.54
C GLN A 93 6.56 9.11 16.49
N LYS A 94 6.27 9.28 17.79
CA LYS A 94 6.63 8.29 18.82
C LYS A 94 5.77 7.03 18.77
N ALA A 95 4.53 7.16 18.31
CA ALA A 95 3.57 6.06 18.19
C ALA A 95 3.24 5.80 16.71
N PRO A 96 2.86 4.56 16.35
CA PRO A 96 2.36 4.27 15.01
C PRO A 96 1.11 5.08 14.68
N GLU A 97 0.94 5.43 13.42
CA GLU A 97 -0.28 6.01 12.89
C GLU A 97 -1.06 5.01 12.03
N PHE A 98 -2.38 5.09 12.08
CA PHE A 98 -3.27 4.18 11.36
C PHE A 98 -4.27 4.95 10.50
N GLY A 99 -4.56 4.40 9.32
CA GLY A 99 -5.51 4.98 8.38
C GLY A 99 -5.87 3.99 7.29
N SER A 100 -6.27 4.50 6.12
CA SER A 100 -6.55 3.65 4.97
C SER A 100 -6.41 4.38 3.64
N LEU A 101 -6.14 3.59 2.61
CA LEU A 101 -6.35 3.93 1.21
C LEU A 101 -7.66 3.29 0.76
N ILE A 102 -8.53 4.06 0.13
CA ILE A 102 -9.84 3.61 -0.35
C ILE A 102 -9.97 3.94 -1.83
N TRP A 103 -10.23 2.93 -2.64
CA TRP A 103 -10.72 3.10 -4.01
C TRP A 103 -12.24 3.09 -4.02
N LYS A 104 -12.87 4.09 -4.64
CA LYS A 104 -14.34 4.18 -4.74
C LYS A 104 -14.79 4.57 -6.15
N ASP A 105 -15.88 3.95 -6.63
CA ASP A 105 -16.52 4.22 -7.94
C ASP A 105 -17.95 4.77 -7.80
N GLY A 106 -18.37 5.11 -6.57
CA GLY A 106 -19.73 5.53 -6.22
C GLY A 106 -20.55 4.41 -5.56
N THR A 107 -20.33 3.16 -5.96
CA THR A 107 -21.07 1.98 -5.46
C THR A 107 -20.19 1.11 -4.56
N HIS A 108 -19.00 0.77 -5.04
CA HIS A 108 -18.02 -0.06 -4.37
C HIS A 108 -17.03 0.81 -3.59
N LYS A 109 -16.56 0.26 -2.46
CA LYS A 109 -15.47 0.83 -1.65
C LYS A 109 -14.47 -0.27 -1.34
N VAL A 110 -13.33 -0.24 -2.01
CA VAL A 110 -12.22 -1.18 -1.78
C VAL A 110 -11.22 -0.51 -0.85
N ARG A 111 -11.13 -1.02 0.39
CA ARG A 111 -10.32 -0.43 1.46
C ARG A 111 -9.06 -1.25 1.72
N SER A 112 -7.92 -0.58 1.78
CA SER A 112 -6.64 -1.11 2.28
C SER A 112 -6.23 -0.37 3.54
N PRO A 113 -6.17 -1.03 4.71
CA PRO A 113 -5.62 -0.43 5.93
C PRO A 113 -4.16 0.00 5.74
N ILE A 114 -3.78 1.13 6.33
CA ILE A 114 -2.41 1.64 6.36
C ILE A 114 -1.96 1.69 7.81
N ALA A 115 -0.76 1.18 8.10
CA ALA A 115 -0.02 1.44 9.33
C ALA A 115 1.32 2.11 8.99
N ILE A 116 1.63 3.22 9.65
CA ILE A 116 2.90 3.93 9.50
C ILE A 116 3.66 3.87 10.82
N THR A 117 4.89 3.39 10.79
CA THR A 117 5.74 3.23 11.99
C THR A 117 7.10 3.85 11.76
N TRP A 118 7.59 4.62 12.74
CA TRP A 118 8.94 5.18 12.76
C TRP A 118 9.77 4.41 13.77
N LEU A 119 10.85 3.77 13.30
CA LEU A 119 11.76 3.06 14.19
C LEU A 119 12.76 4.05 14.79
N ALA A 120 12.89 4.02 16.12
CA ALA A 120 14.01 4.62 16.82
C ALA A 120 15.25 3.74 16.62
N SER A 121 16.42 4.37 16.66
CA SER A 121 17.67 3.61 16.76
C SER A 121 17.74 2.96 18.14
N PRO A 122 18.22 1.70 18.23
CA PRO A 122 18.43 1.03 19.51
C PRO A 122 19.47 1.74 20.37
#